data_AF-A0A7C3QL99-F1
#
_entry.id   AF-A0A7C3QL99-F1
#
_cell.length_a   1.000
_cell.length_b   1.000
_cell.length_c   1.000
_cell.angle_alpha   90.00
_cell.angle_beta   90.00
_cell.angle_gamma   90.00
#
_symmetry.space_group_name_H-M   'P 1'
#
loop_
_entity.id
_entity.type
_entity.pdbx_description
1 polymer ?
#
loop_
_entity_poly.entity_id
_entity_poly.type
_entity_poly.pdbx_seq_one_letter_code
_entity_poly.pdbx_strand_id
1 'polypeptide(L)'
;LTLYLIFGPWKRAGVASMSGTEPFPDHFSLPQLPELRISAWALAIALIAIVVVYFILQNTYFGLKLKAVGRNFRAAYLLGIPTWRYSLYSFLLCGALAGMAGAIQVTAVYHRLIPSISSGYGYLGLMVAMLINYQAIWAIPVALFFAALNIGSIQLPIVMKLDSSLAGVLQGVLVLFVLLMAGIRQRFMKKA
;
A
#
# COMPACT_ATOMS: atom_id res chain seq x y z
N LEU A 1 -10.25 -14.45 10.25
CA LEU A 1 -9.07 -15.30 10.54
C LEU A 1 -8.01 -14.56 11.36
N THR A 2 -7.42 -13.46 10.88
CA THR A 2 -6.35 -12.73 11.60
C THR A 2 -6.80 -12.24 12.98
N LEU A 3 -8.01 -11.69 13.09
CA LEU A 3 -8.59 -11.29 14.38
C LEU A 3 -8.79 -12.50 15.32
N TYR A 4 -9.20 -13.65 14.78
CA TYR A 4 -9.36 -14.88 15.55
C TYR A 4 -8.01 -15.40 16.10
N LEU A 5 -6.94 -15.30 15.31
CA LEU A 5 -5.58 -15.66 15.74
C LEU A 5 -5.03 -14.69 16.80
N ILE A 6 -5.26 -13.39 16.62
CA ILE A 6 -4.81 -12.32 17.55
C ILE A 6 -5.56 -12.39 18.89
N PHE A 7 -6.86 -12.64 18.88
CA PHE A 7 -7.68 -12.73 20.11
C PHE A 7 -7.72 -14.15 20.70
N GLY A 8 -7.23 -15.17 19.99
CA GLY A 8 -7.18 -16.56 20.39
C GLY A 8 -5.76 -17.05 20.68
N PRO A 9 -5.16 -17.92 19.86
CA PRO A 9 -3.93 -18.66 20.19
C PRO A 9 -2.67 -17.80 20.35
N TRP A 10 -2.62 -16.59 19.79
CA TRP A 10 -1.45 -15.69 19.92
C TRP A 10 -1.65 -14.58 20.96
N LYS A 11 -2.70 -14.69 21.77
CA LYS A 11 -3.02 -13.70 22.82
C LYS A 11 -2.00 -13.77 23.95
N ARG A 12 -1.47 -12.60 24.33
CA ARG A 12 -0.60 -12.43 25.51
C ARG A 12 -1.36 -12.73 26.81
N ALA A 13 -0.77 -13.53 27.70
CA ALA A 13 -1.35 -13.79 29.01
C ALA A 13 -1.23 -12.55 29.92
N GLY A 14 -2.36 -12.05 30.45
CA GLY A 14 -2.38 -11.05 31.53
C GLY A 14 -2.63 -9.58 31.17
N VAL A 15 -2.93 -9.23 29.91
CA VAL A 15 -3.27 -7.83 29.53
C VAL A 15 -4.58 -7.79 28.72
N ALA A 16 -5.37 -6.74 28.92
CA ALA A 16 -6.64 -6.52 28.22
C ALA A 16 -6.49 -6.68 26.69
N SER A 17 -7.51 -7.31 26.08
CA SER A 17 -7.53 -7.83 24.71
C SER A 17 -7.12 -6.85 23.59
N MET A 18 -6.97 -5.55 23.86
CA MET A 18 -6.63 -4.52 22.88
C MET A 18 -5.11 -4.35 22.61
N SER A 19 -4.21 -5.06 23.31
CA SER A 19 -2.75 -4.78 23.24
C SER A 19 -1.97 -5.55 22.15
N GLY A 20 -2.59 -6.47 21.42
CA GLY A 20 -1.90 -7.28 20.40
C GLY A 20 -1.05 -8.41 20.96
N THR A 21 -0.27 -9.07 20.10
CA THR A 21 0.64 -10.19 20.47
C THR A 21 1.83 -9.72 21.31
N GLU A 22 2.60 -10.64 21.89
CA GLU A 22 3.90 -10.31 22.49
C GLU A 22 4.81 -9.63 21.45
N PRO A 23 5.62 -8.65 21.89
CA PRO A 23 6.58 -8.01 21.00
C PRO A 23 7.57 -9.04 20.47
N PHE A 24 7.85 -9.00 19.17
CA PHE A 24 8.80 -9.91 18.54
C PHE A 24 10.19 -9.75 19.15
N PRO A 25 10.98 -10.83 19.29
CA PRO A 25 12.35 -10.77 19.78
C PRO A 25 13.24 -9.85 18.92
N ASP A 26 14.18 -9.15 19.53
CA ASP A 26 15.08 -8.15 18.91
C ASP A 26 15.94 -8.68 17.75
N HIS A 27 15.93 -9.99 17.48
CA HIS A 27 16.64 -10.62 16.37
C HIS A 27 15.88 -10.53 15.03
N PHE A 28 14.57 -10.25 15.07
CA PHE A 28 13.72 -10.03 13.89
C PHE A 28 13.38 -8.54 13.66
N SER A 29 13.81 -7.66 14.58
CA SER A 29 13.62 -6.23 14.45
C SER A 29 14.68 -5.67 13.49
N LEU A 30 14.22 -5.01 12.44
CA LEU A 30 15.13 -4.35 11.51
C LEU A 30 15.79 -3.16 12.21
N PRO A 31 17.12 -3.01 12.15
CA PRO A 31 17.82 -1.92 12.84
C PRO A 31 17.21 -0.58 12.42
N GLN A 32 16.72 0.15 13.42
CA GLN A 32 16.10 1.45 13.27
C GLN A 32 17.19 2.52 13.43
N LEU A 33 17.19 3.54 12.57
CA LEU A 33 17.99 4.73 12.82
C LEU A 33 17.36 5.47 14.03
N PRO A 34 18.12 5.72 15.13
CA PRO A 34 17.57 6.18 16.41
C PRO A 34 16.77 7.48 16.33
N GLU A 35 17.09 8.35 15.37
CA GLU A 35 16.56 9.71 15.27
C GLU A 35 15.25 9.81 14.44
N LEU A 36 14.99 8.89 13.49
CA LEU A 36 13.87 9.06 12.54
C LEU A 36 12.69 8.09 12.72
N ARG A 37 12.77 7.08 13.59
CA ARG A 37 11.74 6.00 13.67
C ARG A 37 11.44 5.34 12.31
N ILE A 38 12.36 5.45 11.35
CA ILE A 38 12.30 4.83 10.03
C ILE A 38 13.38 3.75 10.00
N SER A 39 12.98 2.51 9.72
CA SER A 39 13.95 1.48 9.40
C SER A 39 14.45 1.71 7.97
N ALA A 40 15.73 2.02 7.81
CA ALA A 40 16.36 2.20 6.51
C ALA A 40 16.19 0.97 5.61
N TRP A 41 16.10 -0.22 6.21
CA TRP A 41 15.88 -1.47 5.50
C TRP A 41 14.45 -1.60 4.95
N ALA A 42 13.43 -1.16 5.70
CA ALA A 42 12.05 -1.14 5.20
C ALA A 42 11.91 -0.20 4.00
N LEU A 43 12.56 0.96 4.05
CA LEU A 43 12.57 1.94 2.97
C LEU A 43 13.34 1.41 1.75
N ALA A 44 14.48 0.75 1.96
CA ALA A 44 15.25 0.10 0.91
C ALA A 44 14.45 -1.02 0.22
N ILE A 45 13.80 -1.91 0.97
CA ILE A 45 12.95 -2.96 0.39
C ILE A 45 11.79 -2.36 -0.40
N ALA A 46 11.12 -1.34 0.14
CA ALA A 46 10.03 -0.67 -0.56
C ALA A 46 10.50 -0.04 -1.89
N LEU A 47 11.66 0.62 -1.88
CA LEU A 47 12.23 1.24 -3.07
C LEU A 47 12.65 0.18 -4.10
N ILE A 48 13.30 -0.90 -3.67
CA ILE A 48 13.65 -2.04 -4.53
C ILE A 48 12.40 -2.66 -5.14
N ALA A 49 11.34 -2.89 -4.35
CA ALA A 49 10.08 -3.45 -4.85
C ALA A 49 9.45 -2.56 -5.93
N ILE A 50 9.46 -1.23 -5.73
CA ILE A 50 8.95 -0.27 -6.73
C ILE A 50 9.77 -0.34 -8.02
N VAL A 51 11.11 -0.37 -7.92
CA VAL A 51 12.00 -0.46 -9.09
C VAL A 51 11.80 -1.77 -9.84
N VAL A 52 11.67 -2.89 -9.12
CA VAL A 52 11.40 -4.21 -9.71
C VAL A 52 10.06 -4.20 -10.46
N VAL A 53 9.00 -3.68 -9.85
CA VAL A 53 7.67 -3.59 -10.49
C VAL A 53 7.71 -2.66 -11.70
N TYR A 54 8.41 -1.52 -11.60
CA TYR A 54 8.61 -0.60 -12.71
C TYR A 54 9.30 -1.30 -13.89
N PHE A 55 10.39 -2.02 -13.64
CA PHE A 55 11.14 -2.72 -14.69
C PHE A 55 10.33 -3.84 -15.34
N ILE A 56 9.60 -4.63 -14.54
CA ILE A 56 8.71 -5.70 -15.04
C ILE A 56 7.62 -5.12 -15.94
N LEU A 57 7.04 -3.98 -15.58
CA LEU A 57 5.94 -3.37 -16.33
C LEU A 57 6.41 -2.58 -17.56
N GLN A 58 7.61 -1.99 -17.54
CA GLN A 58 8.10 -1.11 -18.61
C GLN A 58 8.94 -1.85 -19.66
N ASN A 59 9.86 -2.72 -19.25
CA ASN A 59 10.88 -3.28 -20.14
C ASN A 59 10.72 -4.78 -20.44
N THR A 60 9.64 -5.42 -19.98
CA THR A 60 9.49 -6.89 -20.13
C THR A 60 8.30 -7.28 -21.02
N TYR A 61 8.48 -8.31 -21.86
CA TYR A 61 7.39 -8.93 -22.64
C TYR A 61 6.20 -9.36 -21.77
N PHE A 62 6.48 -9.78 -20.55
CA PHE A 62 5.46 -10.10 -19.55
C PHE A 62 4.58 -8.88 -19.21
N GLY A 63 5.18 -7.72 -18.95
CA GLY A 63 4.47 -6.48 -18.66
C GLY A 63 3.60 -5.99 -19.82
N LEU A 64 4.08 -6.11 -21.06
CA LEU A 64 3.31 -5.75 -22.25
C LEU A 64 2.08 -6.65 -22.43
N LYS A 65 2.26 -7.97 -22.31
CA LYS A 65 1.15 -8.93 -22.36
C LYS A 65 0.16 -8.70 -21.23
N LEU A 66 0.64 -8.38 -20.03
CA LEU A 66 -0.22 -8.07 -18.89
C LEU A 66 -1.04 -6.80 -19.11
N LYS A 67 -0.43 -5.73 -19.63
CA LYS A 67 -1.14 -4.49 -20.02
C LYS A 67 -2.18 -4.74 -21.10
N ALA A 68 -1.88 -5.60 -22.08
CA ALA A 68 -2.83 -5.97 -23.13
C ALA A 68 -4.06 -6.70 -22.57
N VAL A 69 -3.84 -7.69 -21.67
CA VAL A 69 -4.92 -8.41 -20.98
C VAL A 69 -5.76 -7.45 -20.13
N GLY A 70 -5.13 -6.50 -19.42
CA GLY A 70 -5.84 -5.50 -18.61
C GLY A 70 -6.63 -4.47 -19.41
N ARG A 71 -6.22 -4.15 -20.65
CA ARG A 71 -6.94 -3.23 -21.55
C ARG A 71 -8.16 -3.89 -22.17
N ASN A 72 -8.02 -5.10 -22.71
CA ASN A 72 -9.14 -5.84 -23.29
C ASN A 72 -8.87 -7.35 -23.29
N PHE A 73 -9.57 -8.05 -22.39
CA PHE A 73 -9.44 -9.50 -22.23
C PHE A 73 -9.78 -10.27 -23.52
N ARG A 74 -10.83 -9.86 -24.25
CA ARG A 74 -11.26 -10.55 -25.48
C ARG A 74 -10.24 -10.36 -26.61
N ALA A 75 -9.73 -9.15 -26.79
CA ALA A 75 -8.72 -8.88 -27.82
C ALA A 75 -7.41 -9.62 -27.54
N ALA A 76 -6.97 -9.67 -26.29
CA ALA A 76 -5.77 -10.41 -25.90
C ALA A 76 -5.91 -11.92 -26.16
N TYR A 77 -7.09 -12.49 -25.91
CA TYR A 77 -7.37 -13.90 -26.22
C TYR A 77 -7.31 -14.20 -27.72
N LEU A 78 -7.89 -13.32 -28.55
CA LEU A 78 -7.85 -13.46 -30.01
C LEU A 78 -6.42 -13.37 -30.58
N LEU A 79 -5.53 -12.62 -29.93
CA LEU A 79 -4.10 -12.51 -30.28
C LEU A 79 -3.26 -13.72 -29.80
N GLY A 80 -3.88 -14.77 -29.26
CA GLY A 80 -3.19 -15.98 -28.80
C GLY A 80 -2.44 -15.82 -27.47
N ILE A 81 -2.70 -14.75 -26.71
CA ILE A 81 -2.13 -14.58 -25.37
C ILE A 81 -2.93 -15.46 -24.40
N PRO A 82 -2.30 -16.38 -23.64
CA PRO A 82 -3.00 -17.20 -22.64
C PRO A 82 -3.44 -16.35 -21.44
N THR A 83 -4.57 -15.65 -21.60
CA THR A 83 -5.11 -14.64 -20.68
C THR A 83 -5.26 -15.16 -19.24
N TRP A 84 -5.70 -16.42 -19.09
CA TRP A 84 -5.83 -17.09 -17.80
C TRP A 84 -4.51 -17.13 -17.00
N ARG A 85 -3.40 -17.51 -17.66
CA ARG A 85 -2.09 -17.61 -17.00
C ARG A 85 -1.58 -16.24 -16.58
N TYR A 86 -1.71 -15.24 -17.45
CA TYR A 86 -1.29 -13.87 -17.13
C TYR A 86 -2.12 -13.24 -16.02
N SER A 87 -3.43 -13.53 -15.96
CA SER A 87 -4.28 -13.11 -14.85
C SER A 87 -3.82 -13.74 -13.53
N LEU A 88 -3.58 -15.07 -13.52
CA LEU A 88 -3.07 -15.75 -12.32
C LEU A 88 -1.72 -15.20 -11.86
N TYR A 89 -0.78 -14.96 -12.78
CA TYR A 89 0.50 -14.35 -12.44
C TYR A 89 0.35 -12.95 -11.84
N SER A 90 -0.60 -12.14 -12.33
CA SER A 90 -0.85 -10.83 -11.69
C SER A 90 -1.39 -10.96 -10.27
N PHE A 91 -2.30 -11.92 -10.02
CA PHE A 91 -2.82 -12.14 -8.67
C PHE A 91 -1.72 -12.61 -7.71
N LEU A 92 -0.85 -13.51 -8.17
CA LEU A 92 0.30 -13.99 -7.39
C LEU A 92 1.29 -12.86 -7.09
N LEU A 93 1.65 -12.05 -8.09
CA LEU A 93 2.56 -10.91 -7.91
C LEU A 93 1.97 -9.85 -6.96
N CYS A 94 0.71 -9.48 -7.14
CA CYS A 94 0.03 -8.55 -6.24
C CYS A 94 -0.07 -9.09 -4.82
N GLY A 95 -0.40 -10.38 -4.66
CA GLY A 95 -0.47 -11.05 -3.36
C GLY A 95 0.89 -11.10 -2.66
N ALA A 96 1.96 -11.43 -3.37
CA ALA A 96 3.32 -11.44 -2.83
C ALA A 96 3.77 -10.04 -2.37
N LEU A 97 3.51 -9.00 -3.19
CA LEU A 97 3.83 -7.61 -2.84
C LEU A 97 3.02 -7.13 -1.64
N ALA A 98 1.71 -7.43 -1.59
CA ALA A 98 0.85 -7.09 -0.46
C ALA A 98 1.27 -7.81 0.83
N GLY A 99 1.66 -9.08 0.73
CA GLY A 99 2.18 -9.87 1.83
C GLY A 99 3.51 -9.32 2.37
N MET A 100 4.45 -8.97 1.49
CA MET A 100 5.70 -8.32 1.88
C MET A 100 5.46 -6.97 2.55
N ALA A 101 4.56 -6.14 2.02
CA ALA A 101 4.20 -4.86 2.64
C ALA A 101 3.64 -5.05 4.06
N GLY A 102 2.75 -6.03 4.24
CA GLY A 102 2.21 -6.38 5.57
C GLY A 102 3.28 -6.91 6.53
N ALA A 103 4.19 -7.76 6.06
CA ALA A 103 5.30 -8.28 6.85
C ALA A 103 6.23 -7.15 7.33
N ILE A 104 6.62 -6.24 6.44
CA ILE A 104 7.45 -5.07 6.77
C ILE A 104 6.75 -4.17 7.80
N GLN A 105 5.43 -4.00 7.69
CA GLN A 105 4.68 -3.18 8.66
C GLN A 105 4.68 -3.78 10.07
N VAL A 106 4.58 -5.11 10.18
CA VAL A 106 4.62 -5.82 11.45
C VAL A 106 6.02 -5.81 12.06
N THR A 107 7.07 -6.04 11.26
CA THR A 107 8.46 -6.17 11.75
C THR A 107 9.19 -4.84 11.94
N ALA A 108 8.84 -3.79 11.20
CA ALA A 108 9.58 -2.53 11.23
C ALA A 108 8.93 -1.46 12.12
N VAL A 109 7.59 -1.44 12.22
CA VAL A 109 6.85 -0.31 12.82
C VAL A 109 6.23 -0.70 14.16
N TYR A 110 5.49 -1.81 14.20
CA TYR A 110 4.69 -2.14 15.38
C TYR A 110 5.42 -3.09 16.34
N HIS A 111 6.37 -3.89 15.85
CA HIS A 111 7.04 -4.98 16.60
C HIS A 111 6.06 -5.95 17.28
N ARG A 112 4.77 -5.90 16.95
CA ARG A 112 3.68 -6.73 17.50
C ARG A 112 2.53 -6.76 16.50
N LEU A 113 1.76 -7.85 16.48
CA LEU A 113 0.50 -7.87 15.73
C LEU A 113 -0.58 -7.16 16.52
N ILE A 114 -0.94 -5.95 16.08
CA ILE A 114 -2.08 -5.20 16.58
C ILE A 114 -3.30 -5.52 15.70
N PRO A 115 -4.52 -5.67 16.24
CA PRO A 115 -5.72 -5.68 15.40
C PRO A 115 -5.73 -4.44 14.50
N SER A 116 -6.11 -4.60 13.23
CA SER A 116 -6.14 -3.54 12.19
C SER A 116 -4.79 -3.00 11.65
N ILE A 117 -3.73 -3.83 11.56
CA ILE A 117 -2.44 -3.48 10.90
C ILE A 117 -2.61 -2.69 9.60
N SER A 118 -3.53 -3.11 8.73
CA SER A 118 -3.71 -2.48 7.43
C SER A 118 -4.36 -1.09 7.50
N SER A 119 -5.15 -0.75 8.52
CA SER A 119 -5.80 0.55 8.78
C SER A 119 -6.16 1.43 7.54
N GLY A 120 -6.59 0.84 6.43
CA GLY A 120 -6.91 1.56 5.19
C GLY A 120 -5.76 1.81 4.20
N TYR A 121 -4.53 1.37 4.46
CA TYR A 121 -3.38 1.48 3.54
C TYR A 121 -3.63 0.83 2.18
N GLY A 122 -4.38 -0.28 2.12
CA GLY A 122 -4.78 -0.90 0.85
C GLY A 122 -5.70 -0.02 0.01
N TYR A 123 -6.65 0.67 0.65
CA TYR A 123 -7.52 1.63 -0.02
C TYR A 123 -6.73 2.84 -0.52
N LEU A 124 -5.82 3.38 0.31
CA LEU A 124 -4.92 4.46 -0.10
C LEU A 124 -4.05 4.06 -1.29
N GLY A 125 -3.51 2.83 -1.29
CA GLY A 125 -2.74 2.29 -2.41
C GLY A 125 -3.54 2.23 -3.71
N LEU A 126 -4.81 1.81 -3.65
CA LEU A 126 -5.72 1.84 -4.80
C LEU A 126 -5.93 3.27 -5.30
N MET A 127 -6.14 4.23 -4.41
CA MET A 127 -6.35 5.64 -4.78
C MET A 127 -5.12 6.25 -5.44
N VAL A 128 -3.93 5.97 -4.89
CA VAL A 128 -2.66 6.39 -5.48
C VAL A 128 -2.48 5.78 -6.87
N ALA A 129 -2.80 4.50 -7.05
CA ALA A 129 -2.72 3.82 -8.36
C ALA A 129 -3.66 4.45 -9.40
N MET A 130 -4.87 4.85 -8.98
CA MET A 130 -5.81 5.57 -9.85
C MET A 130 -5.29 6.97 -10.22
N LEU A 131 -4.73 7.71 -9.26
CA LEU A 131 -4.22 9.06 -9.48
C LEU A 131 -3.07 9.08 -10.50
N ILE A 132 -2.16 8.11 -10.43
CA ILE A 132 -1.03 8.01 -11.37
C ILE A 132 -1.44 7.45 -12.74
N ASN A 133 -2.73 7.12 -12.96
CA ASN A 133 -3.24 6.56 -14.21
C ASN A 133 -2.41 5.36 -14.70
N TYR A 134 -2.01 4.48 -13.77
CA TYR A 134 -1.14 3.32 -14.02
C TYR A 134 0.25 3.64 -14.59
N GLN A 135 0.71 4.90 -14.49
CA GLN A 135 2.08 5.31 -14.84
C GLN A 135 3.00 5.10 -13.64
N ALA A 136 3.84 4.07 -13.68
CA ALA A 136 4.71 3.69 -12.57
C ALA A 136 5.74 4.76 -12.18
N ILE A 137 6.09 5.69 -13.09
CA ILE A 137 7.03 6.79 -12.82
C ILE A 137 6.52 7.75 -11.73
N TRP A 138 5.20 7.95 -11.65
CA TRP A 138 4.59 8.87 -10.69
C TRP A 138 4.26 8.21 -9.34
N ALA A 139 4.49 6.89 -9.21
CA ALA A 139 4.13 6.15 -8.01
C ALA A 139 4.90 6.65 -6.77
N ILE A 140 6.20 6.90 -6.90
CA ILE A 140 7.08 7.32 -5.79
C ILE A 140 6.66 8.68 -5.21
N PRO A 141 6.62 9.78 -5.98
CA PRO A 141 6.31 11.10 -5.42
C PRO A 141 4.90 11.17 -4.85
N VAL A 142 3.93 10.51 -5.49
CA VAL A 142 2.54 10.49 -5.02
C VAL A 142 2.40 9.66 -3.74
N ALA A 143 3.02 8.48 -3.67
CA ALA A 143 3.01 7.66 -2.46
C ALA A 143 3.68 8.37 -1.28
N LEU A 144 4.79 9.08 -1.51
CA LEU A 144 5.47 9.87 -0.47
C LEU A 144 4.58 10.99 0.05
N PHE A 145 3.91 11.72 -0.85
CA PHE A 145 2.96 12.77 -0.47
C PHE A 145 1.81 12.22 0.39
N PHE A 146 1.20 11.10 -0.02
CA PHE A 146 0.14 10.46 0.76
C PHE A 146 0.64 9.88 2.10
N ALA A 147 1.88 9.39 2.16
CA ALA A 147 2.49 8.94 3.41
C ALA A 147 2.70 10.10 4.38
N ALA A 148 3.24 11.23 3.90
CA ALA A 148 3.40 12.44 4.71
C ALA A 148 2.06 12.96 5.24
N LEU A 149 1.03 12.97 4.40
CA LEU A 149 -0.33 13.33 4.81
C LEU A 149 -0.88 12.37 5.86
N ASN A 150 -0.73 11.06 5.68
CA ASN A 150 -1.23 10.08 6.63
C ASN A 150 -0.56 10.22 8.01
N ILE A 151 0.76 10.42 8.03
CA ILE A 151 1.53 10.67 9.26
C ILE A 151 1.11 11.99 9.91
N GLY A 152 0.90 13.05 9.11
CA GLY A 152 0.38 14.33 9.58
C GLY A 152 -1.00 14.20 10.21
N SER A 153 -1.91 13.48 9.55
CA SER A 153 -3.27 13.21 10.02
C SER A 153 -3.31 12.50 11.38
N ILE A 154 -2.30 11.70 11.73
CA ILE A 154 -2.23 11.01 13.02
C ILE A 154 -1.56 11.90 14.08
N GLN A 155 -0.50 12.65 13.74
CA GLN A 155 0.27 13.43 14.71
C GLN A 155 -0.34 14.80 15.04
N LEU A 156 -0.92 15.49 14.05
CA LEU A 156 -1.51 16.83 14.22
C LEU A 156 -2.63 16.87 15.27
N PRO A 157 -3.56 15.89 15.34
CA PRO A 157 -4.60 15.88 16.36
C PRO A 157 -4.06 15.67 17.78
N ILE A 158 -2.97 14.90 17.91
CA ILE A 158 -2.33 14.60 19.19
C ILE A 158 -1.67 15.86 19.77
N VAL A 159 -1.00 16.65 18.93
CA VAL A 159 -0.30 17.88 19.36
C VAL A 159 -1.27 19.04 19.57
N MET A 160 -2.27 19.18 18.69
CA MET A 160 -3.20 20.32 18.73
C MET A 160 -4.51 20.05 19.49
N LYS A 161 -4.65 18.89 20.16
CA LYS A 161 -5.88 18.46 20.87
C LYS A 161 -7.14 18.52 19.98
N LEU A 162 -6.99 18.22 18.69
CA LEU A 162 -8.13 18.17 17.76
C LEU A 162 -8.81 16.80 17.84
N ASP A 163 -10.11 16.80 17.61
CA ASP A 163 -10.88 15.56 17.55
C ASP A 163 -10.39 14.68 16.38
N SER A 164 -10.15 13.40 16.65
CA SER A 164 -9.62 12.43 15.67
C SER A 164 -10.46 12.33 14.38
N SER A 165 -11.73 12.72 14.47
CA SER A 165 -12.66 12.78 13.32
C SER A 165 -12.22 13.77 12.23
N LEU A 166 -11.56 14.88 12.60
CA LEU A 166 -11.09 15.91 11.66
C LEU A 166 -10.03 15.38 10.69
N ALA A 167 -9.16 14.48 11.17
CA ALA A 167 -8.12 13.87 10.35
C ALA A 167 -8.71 12.98 9.24
N GLY A 168 -9.73 12.19 9.57
CA GLY A 168 -10.44 11.35 8.61
C GLY A 168 -11.19 12.17 7.56
N VAL A 169 -11.82 13.28 7.98
CA VAL A 169 -12.50 14.21 7.06
C VAL A 169 -11.51 14.87 6.10
N LEU A 170 -10.38 15.39 6.60
CA LEU A 170 -9.34 16.00 5.75
C LEU A 170 -8.79 15.01 4.73
N GLN A 171 -8.51 13.78 5.14
CA GLN A 171 -8.03 12.73 4.25
C GLN A 171 -9.07 12.39 3.18
N GLY A 172 -10.35 12.27 3.56
CA GLY A 172 -11.47 12.04 2.64
C GLY A 172 -11.66 13.19 1.64
N VAL A 173 -11.60 14.44 2.10
CA VAL A 173 -11.72 15.64 1.24
C VAL A 173 -10.55 15.73 0.28
N LEU A 174 -9.31 15.49 0.74
CA LEU A 174 -8.13 15.47 -0.14
C LEU A 174 -8.25 14.42 -1.23
N VAL A 175 -8.64 13.20 -0.86
CA VAL A 175 -8.94 12.12 -1.81
C VAL A 175 -9.99 12.55 -2.83
N LEU A 176 -11.09 13.15 -2.37
CA LEU A 176 -12.20 13.57 -3.22
C LEU A 176 -11.77 14.69 -4.17
N PHE A 177 -10.95 15.63 -3.69
CA PHE A 177 -10.34 16.70 -4.49
C PHE A 177 -9.40 16.15 -5.56
N VAL A 178 -8.56 15.18 -5.20
CA VAL A 178 -7.65 14.48 -6.11
C VAL A 178 -8.42 13.73 -7.20
N LEU A 179 -9.49 13.01 -6.82
CA LEU A 179 -10.35 12.32 -7.77
C LEU A 179 -11.10 13.29 -8.69
N LEU A 180 -11.62 14.39 -8.15
CA LEU A 180 -12.23 15.46 -8.93
C LEU A 180 -11.23 16.03 -9.94
N MET A 181 -10.02 16.37 -9.51
CA MET A 181 -8.99 16.90 -10.38
C MET A 181 -8.58 15.89 -11.48
N ALA A 182 -8.46 14.61 -11.14
CA ALA A 182 -8.20 13.55 -12.12
C ALA A 182 -9.36 13.38 -13.12
N GLY A 183 -10.61 13.42 -12.65
CA GLY A 183 -11.80 13.37 -13.50
C GLY A 183 -11.92 14.57 -14.43
N ILE A 184 -11.64 15.78 -13.91
CA ILE A 184 -11.58 17.01 -14.70
C ILE A 184 -10.48 16.89 -15.77
N ARG A 185 -9.28 16.43 -15.41
CA ARG A 185 -8.17 16.24 -16.35
C ARG A 185 -8.52 15.26 -17.46
N GLN A 186 -9.17 14.13 -17.16
CA GLN A 186 -9.63 13.19 -18.19
C GLN A 186 -10.67 13.80 -19.13
N ARG A 187 -11.55 14.66 -18.61
CA ARG A 187 -12.59 15.34 -19.41
C ARG A 187 -12.00 16.41 -20.32
N PHE A 188 -10.98 17.13 -19.85
CA PHE A 188 -10.24 18.11 -20.67
C PHE A 188 -9.35 17.44 -21.72
N MET A 189 -8.69 16.33 -21.39
CA MET A 189 -7.83 15.59 -22.34
C MET A 189 -8.60 14.83 -23.42
N LYS A 190 -9.88 14.50 -23.22
CA LYS A 190 -10.75 13.96 -24.29
C LYS A 190 -11.27 15.04 -25.27
N LYS A 191 -11.04 16.33 -24.96
CA LYS A 191 -11.48 17.46 -25.77
C LYS A 191 -10.36 18.10 -26.62
N ALA A 192 -9.13 17.59 -26.53
CA ALA A 192 -8.01 17.93 -27.39
C ALA A 192 -7.66 16.72 -28.25
#